data_AF-A0A1U7WDV6-F1
#
_entry.id   AF-A0A1U7WDV6-F1
#
_cell.length_a   1.000
_cell.length_b   1.000
_cell.length_c   1.000
_cell.angle_alpha   90.00
_cell.angle_beta   90.00
_cell.angle_gamma   90.00
#
_symmetry.space_group_name_H-M   'P 1'
#
loop_
_entity.id
_entity.type
_entity.pdbx_description
1 polymer ?
#
loop_
_entity_poly.entity_id
_entity_poly.type
_entity_poly.pdbx_seq_one_letter_code
_entity_poly.pdbx_strand_id
1 'polypeptide(L)'
;MKGKNYVDILVDRELRESVIEVRWVNNRLMAIKLVVGEITLNIISAYAYQVGLDEVVGGILPTEKLFIERDFNRRIGSSVGGYEEVHGGFDFGVRNGGGTSLLDFSKAFELMIAKSSCPKRDGHLVTF
;
A
#
# COMPACT_ATOMS: atom_id res chain seq x y z
N MET A 1 -21.81 -1.05 22.57
CA MET A 1 -21.67 -0.85 21.11
C MET A 1 -20.34 -1.48 20.67
N LYS A 2 -20.36 -2.51 19.81
CA LYS A 2 -19.11 -3.10 19.28
C LYS A 2 -18.53 -2.11 18.27
N GLY A 3 -17.39 -1.49 18.57
CA GLY A 3 -16.69 -0.61 17.65
C GLY A 3 -16.37 -1.36 16.37
N LYS A 4 -17.03 -1.00 15.28
CA LYS A 4 -16.64 -1.44 13.94
C LYS A 4 -15.51 -0.50 13.53
N ASN A 5 -14.29 -1.03 13.42
CA ASN A 5 -13.15 -0.25 12.97
C ASN A 5 -13.35 0.02 11.49
N TYR A 6 -13.80 1.22 11.17
CA TYR A 6 -14.00 1.67 9.80
C TYR A 6 -12.70 2.33 9.32
N VAL A 7 -12.28 1.96 8.11
CA VAL A 7 -11.21 2.65 7.39
C VAL A 7 -11.89 3.72 6.57
N ASP A 8 -11.41 4.96 6.67
CA ASP A 8 -11.93 6.09 5.91
C ASP A 8 -10.85 6.65 5.00
N ILE A 9 -11.25 7.14 3.83
CA ILE A 9 -10.38 7.83 2.88
C ILE A 9 -10.94 9.24 2.71
N LEU A 10 -10.14 10.26 3.04
CA LEU A 10 -10.50 11.65 2.83
C LEU A 10 -10.01 12.07 1.45
N VAL A 11 -10.92 12.61 0.64
CA VAL A 11 -10.64 13.11 -0.70
C VAL A 11 -10.93 14.61 -0.73
N ASP A 12 -10.04 15.38 -1.37
CA ASP A 12 -10.26 16.81 -1.55
C ASP A 12 -11.60 17.07 -2.26
N ARG A 13 -12.31 18.12 -1.85
CA ARG A 13 -13.62 18.46 -2.40
C ARG A 13 -13.57 18.68 -3.92
N GLU A 14 -12.48 19.20 -4.44
CA GLU A 14 -12.28 19.43 -5.88
C GLU A 14 -12.18 18.13 -6.66
N LEU A 15 -11.70 17.06 -6.02
CA LEU A 15 -11.55 15.73 -6.63
C LEU A 15 -12.80 14.85 -6.47
N ARG A 16 -13.87 15.33 -5.84
CA ARG A 16 -15.08 14.54 -5.58
C ARG A 16 -15.72 13.98 -6.87
N GLU A 17 -15.67 14.74 -7.95
CA GLU A 17 -16.26 14.37 -9.25
C GLU A 17 -15.36 13.40 -10.03
N SER A 18 -14.07 13.34 -9.66
CA SER A 18 -13.14 12.34 -10.17
C SER A 18 -13.35 10.97 -9.55
N VAL A 19 -13.99 10.85 -8.38
CA VAL A 19 -14.27 9.56 -7.74
C VAL A 19 -15.41 8.87 -8.50
N ILE A 20 -15.08 7.80 -9.22
CA ILE A 20 -16.03 7.05 -10.04
C ILE A 20 -16.57 5.79 -9.35
N GLU A 21 -15.86 5.27 -8.34
CA GLU A 21 -16.26 4.08 -7.61
C GLU A 21 -15.79 4.14 -6.16
N VAL A 22 -16.64 3.70 -5.23
CA VAL A 22 -16.30 3.47 -3.83
C VAL A 22 -16.74 2.07 -3.46
N ARG A 23 -15.80 1.20 -3.12
CA ARG A 23 -16.04 -0.21 -2.82
C ARG A 23 -15.64 -0.54 -1.39
N TRP A 24 -16.61 -1.00 -0.62
CA TRP A 24 -16.39 -1.68 0.66
C TRP A 24 -16.20 -3.17 0.40
N VAL A 25 -14.98 -3.67 0.54
CA VAL A 25 -14.71 -5.11 0.34
C VAL A 25 -15.01 -5.86 1.63
N ASN A 26 -14.63 -5.30 2.78
CA ASN A 26 -15.03 -5.78 4.09
C ASN A 26 -14.95 -4.64 5.12
N ASN A 27 -15.21 -4.94 6.40
CA ASN A 27 -15.22 -3.92 7.47
C ASN A 27 -13.90 -3.15 7.63
N ARG A 28 -12.79 -3.63 7.09
CA ARG A 28 -11.46 -3.03 7.25
C ARG A 28 -10.65 -3.01 5.93
N LEU A 29 -11.30 -3.18 4.78
CA LEU A 29 -10.72 -2.96 3.46
C LEU A 29 -11.68 -2.10 2.63
N MET A 30 -11.20 -0.91 2.27
CA MET A 30 -11.92 0.05 1.45
C MET A 30 -11.08 0.36 0.21
N ALA A 31 -11.72 0.44 -0.94
CA ALA A 31 -11.07 0.89 -2.17
C ALA A 31 -11.89 2.02 -2.79
N ILE A 32 -11.20 3.04 -3.31
CA ILE A 32 -11.81 4.06 -4.16
C ILE A 32 -11.11 4.09 -5.50
N LYS A 33 -11.87 4.37 -6.54
CA LYS A 33 -11.38 4.55 -7.90
C LYS A 33 -11.60 6.00 -8.33
N LEU A 34 -10.54 6.64 -8.81
CA LEU A 34 -10.55 8.00 -9.30
C LEU A 34 -10.11 8.05 -10.78
N VAL A 35 -10.63 9.01 -11.53
CA VAL A 35 -10.15 9.34 -12.87
C VAL A 35 -9.53 10.73 -12.85
N VAL A 36 -8.24 10.82 -13.18
CA VAL A 36 -7.49 12.07 -13.26
C VAL A 36 -6.85 12.15 -14.65
N GLY A 37 -7.40 13.03 -15.49
CA GLY A 37 -7.07 13.03 -16.92
C GLY A 37 -7.48 11.71 -17.58
N GLU A 38 -6.52 11.05 -18.25
CA GLU A 38 -6.72 9.73 -18.88
C GLU A 38 -6.31 8.57 -17.97
N ILE A 39 -5.90 8.85 -16.71
CA ILE A 39 -5.41 7.85 -15.77
C ILE A 39 -6.52 7.48 -14.79
N THR A 40 -6.78 6.19 -14.67
CA THR A 40 -7.61 5.63 -13.61
C THR A 40 -6.73 5.18 -12.45
N LEU A 41 -6.99 5.71 -11.25
CA LEU A 41 -6.26 5.46 -10.02
C LEU A 41 -7.14 4.65 -9.06
N ASN A 42 -6.61 3.56 -8.54
CA ASN A 42 -7.20 2.77 -7.46
C ASN A 42 -6.42 3.02 -6.17
N ILE A 43 -7.10 3.49 -5.14
CA ILE A 43 -6.54 3.66 -3.80
C ILE A 43 -7.20 2.64 -2.90
N ILE A 44 -6.43 1.68 -2.40
CA ILE A 44 -6.87 0.67 -1.46
C ILE A 44 -6.35 1.07 -0.08
N SER A 45 -7.26 1.31 0.86
CA SER A 45 -6.92 1.49 2.26
C SER A 45 -7.31 0.25 3.07
N ALA A 46 -6.35 -0.28 3.82
CA ALA A 46 -6.49 -1.57 4.49
C ALA A 46 -6.00 -1.51 5.94
N TYR A 47 -6.82 -1.99 6.88
CA TYR A 47 -6.47 -2.05 8.30
C TYR A 47 -6.04 -3.47 8.69
N ALA A 48 -4.73 -3.66 8.90
CA ALA A 48 -4.05 -4.93 9.19
C ALA A 48 -4.09 -6.00 8.08
N TYR A 49 -3.36 -7.12 8.26
CA TYR A 49 -3.22 -8.18 7.26
C TYR A 49 -4.53 -8.88 7.05
N GLN A 50 -5.13 -8.65 5.88
CA GLN A 50 -6.43 -9.20 5.54
C GLN A 50 -6.32 -10.12 4.35
N VAL A 51 -6.97 -11.27 4.54
CA VAL A 51 -7.36 -12.18 3.49
C VAL A 51 -8.18 -11.39 2.47
N GLY A 52 -7.82 -11.51 1.18
CA GLY A 52 -8.54 -10.87 0.07
C GLY A 52 -7.86 -9.64 -0.53
N LEU A 53 -6.73 -9.15 0.00
CA LEU A 53 -5.99 -8.07 -0.67
C LEU A 53 -5.54 -8.50 -2.08
N ASP A 54 -5.02 -9.72 -2.20
CA ASP A 54 -4.55 -10.28 -3.47
C ASP A 54 -5.69 -10.41 -4.50
N GLU A 55 -6.91 -10.71 -4.04
CA GLU A 55 -8.09 -10.79 -4.90
C GLU A 55 -8.49 -9.41 -5.43
N VAL A 56 -8.45 -8.40 -4.55
CA VAL A 56 -8.77 -7.01 -4.95
C VAL A 56 -7.73 -6.48 -5.91
N VAL A 57 -6.44 -6.72 -5.64
CA VAL A 57 -5.35 -6.29 -6.51
C VAL A 57 -5.36 -7.05 -7.84
N GLY A 58 -5.61 -8.37 -7.82
CA GLY A 58 -5.72 -9.18 -9.03
C GLY A 58 -6.94 -8.85 -9.91
N GLY A 59 -7.95 -8.19 -9.35
CA GLY A 59 -9.11 -7.69 -10.10
C GLY A 59 -8.90 -6.33 -10.79
N ILE A 60 -7.78 -5.64 -10.53
CA ILE A 60 -7.47 -4.35 -11.14
C ILE A 60 -6.88 -4.58 -12.53
N LEU A 61 -7.36 -3.80 -13.51
CA LEU A 61 -6.86 -3.91 -14.87
C LEU A 61 -5.40 -3.40 -14.93
N PRO A 62 -4.51 -4.04 -15.72
CA PRO A 62 -3.11 -3.60 -15.85
C PRO A 62 -2.93 -2.15 -16.36
N THR A 63 -3.94 -1.59 -17.01
CA THR A 63 -3.95 -0.19 -17.49
C THR A 63 -4.23 0.82 -16.37
N GLU A 64 -4.88 0.39 -15.29
CA GLU A 64 -5.16 1.22 -14.13
C GLU A 64 -3.93 1.31 -13.23
N LYS A 65 -3.82 2.39 -12.46
CA LYS A 65 -2.76 2.61 -11.48
C LYS A 65 -3.24 2.26 -10.09
N LEU A 66 -2.36 1.77 -9.23
CA LEU A 66 -2.70 1.24 -7.91
C LEU A 66 -1.82 1.86 -6.82
N PHE A 67 -2.48 2.29 -5.75
CA PHE A 67 -1.89 2.71 -4.48
C PHE A 67 -2.51 1.89 -3.35
N ILE A 68 -1.66 1.36 -2.47
CA ILE A 68 -2.11 0.62 -1.28
C ILE A 68 -1.60 1.36 -0.05
N GLU A 69 -2.52 1.90 0.73
CA GLU A 69 -2.24 2.56 1.99
C GLU A 69 -2.54 1.61 3.15
N ARG A 70 -1.48 1.22 3.86
CA ARG A 70 -1.60 0.34 5.03
C ARG A 70 -0.32 0.29 5.85
N ASP A 71 -0.47 0.12 7.16
CA ASP A 71 0.61 -0.41 8.00
C ASP A 71 0.73 -1.94 7.82
N PHE A 72 1.76 -2.36 7.11
CA PHE A 72 2.08 -3.77 6.93
C PHE A 72 2.75 -4.36 8.16
N ASN A 73 3.34 -3.54 9.04
CA ASN A 73 4.17 -3.96 10.17
C ASN A 73 5.17 -5.08 9.80
N ARG A 74 5.74 -4.97 8.60
CA ARG A 74 6.74 -5.89 8.04
C ARG A 74 8.09 -5.19 7.98
N ARG A 75 9.16 -5.93 8.29
CA ARG A 75 10.53 -5.42 8.22
C ARG A 75 11.18 -5.97 6.96
N ILE A 76 11.29 -5.14 5.94
CA ILE A 76 11.91 -5.51 4.66
C ILE A 76 13.45 -5.52 4.73
N GLY A 77 14.02 -4.87 5.74
CA GLY A 77 15.45 -4.79 6.00
C GLY A 77 16.15 -3.68 5.20
N SER A 78 17.46 -3.51 5.41
CA SER A 78 18.26 -2.52 4.67
C SER A 78 18.84 -3.04 3.36
N SER A 79 19.12 -4.34 3.29
CA SER A 79 19.63 -4.96 2.06
C SER A 79 18.52 -5.04 1.01
N VAL A 80 18.83 -4.62 -0.22
CA VAL A 80 17.94 -4.77 -1.38
C VAL A 80 17.86 -6.24 -1.79
N GLY A 81 19.00 -6.89 -2.02
CA GLY A 81 19.12 -8.35 -2.15
C GLY A 81 18.18 -8.99 -3.19
N GLY A 82 18.22 -8.52 -4.45
CA GLY A 82 17.44 -9.09 -5.56
C GLY A 82 16.02 -8.52 -5.73
N TYR A 83 15.74 -7.40 -5.05
CA TYR A 83 14.46 -6.68 -5.06
C TYR A 83 14.65 -5.22 -5.48
N GLU A 84 15.61 -4.96 -6.39
CA GLU A 84 16.00 -3.63 -6.84
C GLU A 84 14.83 -2.83 -7.44
N GLU A 85 13.88 -3.52 -8.06
CA GLU A 85 12.69 -2.92 -8.66
C GLU A 85 11.61 -2.51 -7.65
N VAL A 86 11.62 -3.05 -6.42
CA VAL A 86 10.57 -2.78 -5.41
C VAL A 86 11.08 -2.11 -4.14
N HIS A 87 12.39 -2.17 -3.87
CA HIS A 87 13.02 -1.74 -2.62
C HIS A 87 13.98 -0.56 -2.85
N GLY A 88 13.62 0.61 -2.34
CA GLY A 88 14.36 1.87 -2.57
C GLY A 88 15.66 2.06 -1.77
N GLY A 89 15.99 1.14 -0.87
CA GLY A 89 17.32 1.07 -0.22
C GLY A 89 17.49 1.92 1.05
N PHE A 90 16.46 2.62 1.51
CA PHE A 90 16.51 3.49 2.70
C PHE A 90 15.83 2.89 3.96
N ASP A 91 15.49 1.60 3.94
CA ASP A 91 14.97 0.91 5.12
C ASP A 91 16.09 0.37 6.03
N PHE A 92 15.72 0.00 7.26
CA PHE A 92 16.65 -0.36 8.33
C PHE A 92 16.27 -1.67 9.01
N GLY A 93 17.26 -2.28 9.66
CA GLY A 93 17.10 -3.52 10.41
C GLY A 93 17.21 -4.79 9.56
N VAL A 94 16.94 -5.94 10.19
CA VAL A 94 17.03 -7.26 9.54
C VAL A 94 15.68 -7.62 8.91
N ARG A 95 15.73 -8.07 7.65
CA ARG A 95 14.56 -8.58 6.92
C ARG A 95 13.96 -9.77 7.67
N ASN A 96 12.66 -9.73 7.94
CA ASN A 96 11.93 -10.88 8.50
C ASN A 96 11.11 -11.58 7.42
N GLY A 97 10.60 -12.79 7.71
CA GLY A 97 9.82 -13.56 6.73
C GLY A 97 8.62 -12.79 6.17
N GLY A 98 7.94 -11.99 6.99
CA GLY A 98 6.85 -11.15 6.52
C GLY A 98 7.30 -9.97 5.64
N GLY A 99 8.51 -9.46 5.82
CA GLY A 99 9.14 -8.49 4.93
C GLY A 99 9.47 -9.08 3.57
N THR A 100 9.98 -10.31 3.54
CA THR A 100 10.18 -11.06 2.29
C THR A 100 8.86 -11.24 1.54
N SER A 101 7.79 -11.68 2.22
CA SER A 101 6.48 -11.84 1.57
C SER A 101 5.92 -10.52 1.02
N LEU A 102 6.19 -9.39 1.68
CA LEU A 102 5.78 -8.08 1.16
C LEU A 102 6.57 -7.71 -0.10
N LEU A 103 7.86 -8.04 -0.16
CA LEU A 103 8.70 -7.81 -1.34
C LEU A 103 8.28 -8.72 -2.51
N ASP A 104 8.01 -10.00 -2.24
CA ASP A 104 7.51 -10.95 -3.25
C ASP A 104 6.16 -10.51 -3.82
N PHE A 105 5.23 -10.10 -2.95
CA PHE A 105 3.95 -9.53 -3.35
C PHE A 105 4.14 -8.29 -4.22
N SER A 106 5.00 -7.36 -3.79
CA SER A 106 5.26 -6.12 -4.55
C SER A 106 5.83 -6.44 -5.92
N LYS A 107 6.75 -7.40 -6.02
CA LYS A 107 7.36 -7.83 -7.28
C LYS A 107 6.34 -8.48 -8.21
N ALA A 108 5.46 -9.33 -7.67
CA ALA A 108 4.43 -10.02 -8.46
C ALA A 108 3.40 -9.07 -9.09
N PHE A 109 3.13 -7.94 -8.45
CA PHE A 109 2.18 -6.93 -8.91
C PHE A 109 2.84 -5.67 -9.49
N GLU A 110 4.16 -5.71 -9.74
CA GLU A 110 4.94 -4.58 -10.26
C GLU A 110 4.79 -3.29 -9.45
N LEU A 111 4.69 -3.42 -8.12
CA LEU A 111 4.55 -2.32 -7.16
C LEU A 111 5.89 -1.98 -6.51
N MET A 112 6.07 -0.71 -6.17
CA MET A 112 7.21 -0.23 -5.40
C MET A 112 6.81 0.09 -3.96
N ILE A 113 7.65 -0.27 -2.99
CA ILE A 113 7.45 0.12 -1.59
C ILE A 113 7.93 1.57 -1.42
N ALA A 114 7.02 2.53 -1.58
CA ALA A 114 7.32 3.96 -1.56
C ALA A 114 8.11 4.42 -0.31
N LYS A 115 7.75 3.91 0.88
CA LYS A 115 8.43 4.22 2.15
C LYS A 115 9.94 3.89 2.09
N SER A 116 10.31 2.81 1.41
CA SER A 116 11.70 2.35 1.33
C SER A 116 12.59 3.21 0.43
N SER A 117 11.99 4.14 -0.33
CA SER A 117 12.69 5.07 -1.22
C SER A 117 12.95 6.45 -0.59
N CYS A 118 12.49 6.66 0.65
CA CYS A 118 12.61 7.94 1.33
C CYS A 118 13.73 7.88 2.39
N PRO A 119 14.77 8.74 2.30
CA PRO A 119 15.77 8.87 3.34
C PRO A 119 15.11 9.32 4.66
N LYS A 120 15.27 8.54 5.73
CA LYS A 120 14.81 8.96 7.06
C LYS A 120 15.81 9.98 7.62
N ARG A 121 15.31 11.08 8.20
CA ARG A 121 16.14 12.04 8.95
C ARG A 121 16.66 11.39 10.22
N ASP A 122 17.91 11.68 10.61
CA ASP A 122 18.62 11.05 11.74
C ASP A 122 17.83 11.04 13.08
N GLY A 123 16.95 12.02 13.31
CA GLY A 123 16.12 12.11 14.53
C GLY A 123 14.95 11.13 14.64
N HIS A 124 14.67 10.30 13.62
CA HIS A 124 13.61 9.27 13.66
C HIS A 124 14.15 7.84 13.77
N LEU A 125 15.46 7.69 13.94
CA LEU A 125 16.07 6.41 14.28
C LEU A 125 15.79 6.15 15.76
N VAL A 126 14.68 5.48 16.07
CA VAL A 126 14.55 4.81 17.37
C VAL A 126 15.61 3.72 17.39
N THR A 127 16.78 4.06 17.92
CA THR A 127 17.70 3.10 18.51
C THR A 127 17.02 2.56 19.76
N PHE A 128 16.74 1.26 19.79
CA PHE A 128 16.50 0.56 21.05
C PHE A 128 17.76 0.60 21.92
#